data_AF-A0A354V2W7-F1
#
_entry.id   AF-A0A354V2W7-F1
#
_cell.length_a   1.000
_cell.length_b   1.000
_cell.length_c   1.000
_cell.angle_alpha   90.00
_cell.angle_beta   90.00
_cell.angle_gamma   90.00
#
_symmetry.space_group_name_H-M   'P 1'
#
loop_
_entity.id
_entity.type
_entity.pdbx_description
1 polymer ?
#
loop_
_entity_poly.entity_id
_entity_poly.type
_entity_poly.pdbx_seq_one_letter_code
_entity_poly.pdbx_strand_id
1 'polypeptide(L)'
;MSDATTFNPHKEEDEGYLAAEAGQGLGNNPYPSGTLRYDDWRRGWRIRNEEIRRPIKLGDGHGQDDEGYLAAAAGKTLSDNPHPSGTLRYDDWRRGWCTQTALTQRALRLHKG
;
A
#
# COMPACT_ATOMS: atom_id res chain seq x y z
N MET A 1 13.70 24.24 4.48
CA MET A 1 14.03 23.33 3.37
C MET A 1 14.27 21.98 4.01
N SER A 2 13.27 21.12 4.02
CA SER A 2 13.36 19.78 4.58
C SER A 2 12.81 18.85 3.52
N ASP A 3 13.70 18.34 2.66
CA ASP A 3 13.41 17.24 1.77
C ASP A 3 13.09 16.03 2.64
N ALA A 4 11.80 15.87 2.98
CA ALA A 4 11.27 14.64 3.51
C ALA A 4 11.16 13.66 2.34
N THR A 5 12.31 13.21 1.83
CA THR A 5 12.37 11.96 1.11
C THR A 5 11.86 10.93 2.09
N THR A 6 10.61 10.50 1.91
CA THR A 6 10.01 9.36 2.62
C THR A 6 10.91 8.16 2.36
N PHE A 7 11.94 8.01 3.19
CA PHE A 7 12.80 6.84 3.27
C PHE A 7 11.88 5.74 3.77
N ASN A 8 11.31 5.00 2.82
CA ASN A 8 10.69 3.74 3.12
C ASN A 8 11.88 2.76 3.28
N PRO A 9 12.29 2.41 4.51
CA PRO A 9 13.60 1.80 4.78
C PRO A 9 13.78 0.41 4.15
N HIS A 10 12.71 -0.14 3.56
CA HIS A 10 12.72 -1.41 2.86
C HIS A 10 12.97 -1.30 1.35
N LYS A 11 13.03 -0.09 0.77
CA LYS A 11 13.25 0.09 -0.67
C LYS A 11 14.66 -0.26 -1.13
N GLU A 12 15.66 0.01 -0.29
CA GLU A 12 17.08 -0.21 -0.61
C GLU A 12 17.52 -1.66 -0.41
N GLU A 13 16.73 -2.46 0.31
CA GLU A 13 17.03 -3.88 0.59
C GLU A 13 16.13 -4.84 -0.21
N ASP A 14 15.06 -4.35 -0.85
CA ASP A 14 14.18 -5.18 -1.67
C ASP A 14 14.78 -5.36 -3.07
N GLU A 15 15.41 -6.51 -3.27
CA GLU A 15 16.03 -6.92 -4.53
C GLU A 15 15.07 -6.81 -5.73
N GLY A 16 13.78 -7.02 -5.51
CA GLY A 16 12.75 -6.86 -6.52
C GLY A 16 12.52 -5.41 -6.91
N TYR A 17 12.45 -4.54 -5.91
CA TYR A 17 12.30 -3.10 -6.10
C TYR A 17 13.49 -2.52 -6.87
N LEU A 18 14.71 -2.88 -6.47
CA LEU A 18 15.94 -2.48 -7.17
C LEU A 18 16.01 -3.00 -8.60
N ALA A 19 15.57 -4.24 -8.83
CA ALA A 19 15.51 -4.82 -10.18
C ALA A 19 14.55 -4.04 -11.09
N ALA A 20 13.35 -3.68 -10.60
CA ALA A 20 12.42 -2.84 -11.34
C ALA A 20 12.97 -1.43 -11.58
N GLU A 21 13.69 -0.85 -10.61
CA GLU A 21 14.34 0.45 -10.74
C GLU A 21 15.44 0.43 -11.80
N ALA A 22 16.19 -0.67 -11.90
CA ALA A 22 17.17 -0.94 -12.95
C ALA A 22 16.52 -1.30 -14.31
N GLY A 23 15.19 -1.30 -14.41
CA GLY A 23 14.45 -1.59 -15.65
C GLY A 23 14.43 -3.08 -16.02
N GLN A 24 14.76 -3.99 -15.10
CA GLN A 24 14.66 -5.43 -15.36
C GLN A 24 13.20 -5.85 -15.51
N GLY A 25 12.92 -6.81 -16.39
CA GLY A 25 11.58 -7.39 -16.52
C GLY A 25 11.27 -8.41 -15.43
N LEU A 26 9.98 -8.65 -15.17
CA LEU A 26 9.53 -9.67 -14.20
C LEU A 26 10.09 -11.08 -14.50
N GLY A 27 10.34 -11.40 -15.78
CA GLY A 27 10.94 -12.67 -16.22
C GLY A 27 12.41 -12.86 -15.81
N ASN A 28 13.06 -11.82 -15.31
CA ASN A 28 14.44 -11.86 -14.82
C ASN A 28 14.52 -12.16 -13.32
N ASN A 29 13.41 -12.53 -12.67
CA ASN A 29 13.42 -12.97 -11.28
C ASN A 29 14.37 -14.18 -11.15
N PRO A 30 15.45 -14.07 -10.34
CA PRO A 30 16.43 -15.16 -10.22
C PRO A 30 15.90 -16.34 -9.41
N TYR A 31 14.77 -16.18 -8.71
CA TYR A 31 14.22 -17.18 -7.83
C TYR A 31 13.21 -18.10 -8.55
N PRO A 32 13.16 -19.40 -8.21
CA PRO A 32 12.16 -20.30 -8.76
C PRO A 32 10.74 -19.93 -8.30
N SER A 33 9.77 -20.03 -9.20
CA SER A 33 8.35 -19.83 -8.87
C SER A 33 7.91 -20.76 -7.73
N GLY A 34 7.13 -20.23 -6.79
CA GLY A 34 6.63 -20.97 -5.62
C GLY A 34 7.56 -20.95 -4.41
N THR A 35 8.67 -20.22 -4.48
CA THR A 35 9.52 -19.94 -3.32
C THR A 35 9.13 -18.62 -2.66
N LEU A 36 9.33 -18.50 -1.34
CA LEU A 36 9.09 -17.24 -0.62
C LEU A 36 9.91 -16.08 -1.21
N ARG A 37 11.17 -16.34 -1.59
CA ARG A 37 12.02 -15.34 -2.25
C ARG A 37 11.49 -14.88 -3.61
N TYR A 38 10.86 -15.76 -4.38
CA TYR A 38 10.22 -15.37 -5.63
C TYR A 38 9.08 -14.38 -5.39
N ASP A 39 8.24 -14.65 -4.38
CA ASP A 39 7.11 -13.80 -4.04
C ASP A 39 7.55 -12.45 -3.47
N ASP A 40 8.57 -12.44 -2.61
CA ASP A 40 9.15 -11.21 -2.05
C ASP A 40 9.77 -10.34 -3.15
N TRP A 41 10.60 -10.91 -4.02
CA TRP A 41 11.19 -10.18 -5.16
C TRP A 41 10.10 -9.66 -6.11
N ARG A 42 9.09 -10.48 -6.41
CA ARG A 42 7.99 -10.05 -7.29
C ARG A 42 7.18 -8.91 -6.67
N ARG A 43 7.03 -8.90 -5.34
CA ARG A 43 6.35 -7.84 -4.60
C ARG A 43 7.10 -6.52 -4.76
N GLY A 44 8.40 -6.48 -4.47
CA GLY A 44 9.22 -5.29 -4.66
C GLY A 44 9.19 -4.74 -6.08
N TRP A 45 9.32 -5.64 -7.05
CA TRP A 45 9.30 -5.28 -8.48
C TRP A 45 7.99 -4.59 -8.88
N ARG A 46 6.86 -5.11 -8.37
CA ARG A 46 5.53 -4.52 -8.59
C ARG A 46 5.39 -3.17 -7.93
N ILE A 47 5.84 -3.02 -6.68
CA ILE A 47 5.80 -1.75 -5.94
C ILE A 47 6.45 -0.65 -6.77
N ARG A 48 7.68 -0.84 -7.23
CA ARG A 48 8.41 0.17 -8.02
C ARG A 48 7.70 0.52 -9.32
N ASN A 49 7.24 -0.48 -10.07
CA ASN A 49 6.55 -0.24 -11.34
C ASN A 49 5.19 0.43 -11.18
N GLU A 50 4.49 0.16 -10.07
CA GLU A 50 3.25 0.85 -9.73
C GLU A 50 3.51 2.28 -9.27
N GLU A 51 4.60 2.56 -8.56
CA GLU A 51 5.04 3.93 -8.24
C GLU A 51 5.33 4.76 -9.49
N ILE A 52 5.98 4.17 -10.51
CA ILE A 52 6.21 4.85 -11.81
C ILE A 52 4.89 5.13 -12.54
N ARG A 53 3.89 4.26 -12.38
CA ARG A 53 2.59 4.36 -13.08
C ARG A 53 1.55 5.20 -12.35
N ARG A 54 1.76 5.55 -11.08
CA ARG A 54 0.89 6.51 -10.39
C ARG A 54 1.35 7.92 -10.78
N PRO A 55 0.43 8.80 -11.25
CA PRO A 55 0.72 10.22 -11.17
C PRO A 55 0.99 10.49 -9.68
N ILE A 56 2.17 11.04 -9.42
CA ILE A 56 2.59 11.44 -8.09
C ILE A 56 1.58 12.48 -7.61
N LYS A 57 0.52 12.06 -6.90
CA LYS A 57 -0.17 12.93 -5.95
C LYS A 57 0.77 13.04 -4.76
N LEU A 58 1.81 13.86 -4.95
CA LEU A 58 2.60 14.43 -3.86
C LEU A 58 1.60 15.29 -3.09
N GLY A 59 1.07 14.73 -2.02
CA GLY A 59 0.04 15.38 -1.23
C GLY A 59 -0.05 14.61 0.07
N ASP A 60 0.74 15.05 1.04
CA ASP A 60 0.61 14.70 2.44
C ASP A 60 -0.85 14.85 2.86
N GLY A 61 -1.57 13.73 2.85
CA GLY A 61 -3.00 13.73 3.01
C GLY A 61 -3.58 12.40 2.55
N HIS A 62 -3.57 11.43 3.46
CA HIS A 62 -4.61 10.40 3.48
C HIS A 62 -5.95 11.10 3.68
N GLY A 63 -6.45 11.71 2.60
CA GLY A 63 -7.62 12.55 2.61
C GLY A 63 -8.88 11.70 2.73
N GLN A 64 -9.99 12.38 3.02
CA GLN A 64 -11.31 11.79 3.11
C GLN A 64 -11.80 11.19 1.76
N ASP A 65 -10.97 11.26 0.72
CA ASP A 65 -11.12 10.69 -0.62
C ASP A 65 -10.46 9.30 -0.80
N ASP A 66 -9.80 8.74 0.22
CA ASP A 66 -9.27 7.37 0.18
C ASP A 66 -10.43 6.34 0.13
N GLU A 67 -10.44 5.48 -0.90
CA GLU A 67 -11.53 4.50 -1.14
C GLU A 67 -11.87 3.65 0.10
N GLY A 68 -10.85 3.23 0.83
CA GLY A 68 -11.03 2.47 2.07
C GLY A 68 -11.64 3.29 3.20
N TYR A 69 -11.23 4.56 3.32
CA TYR A 69 -11.75 5.50 4.31
C TYR A 69 -13.24 5.76 4.07
N LEU A 70 -13.60 6.04 2.80
CA LEU A 70 -15.00 6.22 2.37
C LEU A 70 -15.82 4.93 2.58
N ALA A 71 -15.25 3.76 2.28
CA ALA A 71 -15.93 2.49 2.48
C ALA A 71 -16.24 2.24 3.96
N ALA A 72 -15.30 2.50 4.86
CA ALA A 72 -15.53 2.42 6.31
C ALA A 72 -16.61 3.41 6.77
N ALA A 73 -16.58 4.65 6.28
CA ALA A 73 -17.62 5.65 6.58
C ALA A 73 -19.01 5.21 6.08
N ALA A 74 -19.07 4.48 4.97
CA ALA A 74 -20.29 3.89 4.42
C ALA A 74 -20.73 2.57 5.10
N GLY A 75 -20.02 2.13 6.15
CA GLY A 75 -20.35 0.91 6.89
C GLY A 75 -19.98 -0.39 6.19
N LYS A 76 -19.10 -0.34 5.17
CA LYS A 76 -18.56 -1.54 4.51
C LYS A 76 -17.60 -2.28 5.44
N THR A 77 -17.48 -3.58 5.24
CA THR A 77 -16.58 -4.46 5.99
C THR A 77 -15.26 -4.65 5.23
N LEU A 78 -14.23 -5.16 5.92
CA LEU A 78 -12.95 -5.53 5.30
C LEU A 78 -13.10 -6.53 4.13
N SER A 79 -14.11 -7.38 4.18
CA SER A 79 -14.42 -8.36 3.12
C SER A 79 -15.01 -7.71 1.86
N ASP A 80 -15.50 -6.47 1.95
CA ASP A 80 -15.98 -5.69 0.80
C ASP A 80 -14.85 -5.02 0.02
N ASN A 81 -13.57 -5.25 0.40
CA ASN A 81 -12.44 -4.73 -0.34
C ASN A 81 -12.47 -5.26 -1.79
N PRO A 82 -12.62 -4.40 -2.81
CA PRO A 82 -12.72 -4.84 -4.19
C PRO A 82 -11.38 -5.32 -4.75
N HIS A 83 -10.28 -5.04 -4.05
CA HIS A 83 -8.93 -5.32 -4.51
C HIS A 83 -8.48 -6.71 -4.04
N PRO A 84 -7.78 -7.50 -4.88
CA PRO A 84 -7.30 -8.83 -4.49
C PRO A 84 -6.32 -8.76 -3.31
N SER A 85 -6.44 -9.67 -2.37
CA SER A 85 -5.51 -9.80 -1.24
C SER A 85 -4.06 -9.96 -1.73
N GLY A 86 -3.12 -9.27 -1.07
CA GLY A 86 -1.71 -9.28 -1.44
C GLY A 86 -1.32 -8.25 -2.52
N THR A 87 -2.26 -7.39 -2.93
CA THR A 87 -1.97 -6.23 -3.77
C THR A 87 -1.76 -4.98 -2.91
N LEU A 88 -0.96 -4.02 -3.40
CA LEU A 88 -0.82 -2.72 -2.76
C LEU A 88 -2.16 -1.98 -2.67
N ARG A 89 -3.02 -2.12 -3.68
CA ARG A 89 -4.37 -1.54 -3.66
C ARG A 89 -5.22 -2.10 -2.52
N TYR A 90 -5.10 -3.41 -2.25
CA TYR A 90 -5.73 -4.01 -1.09
C TYR A 90 -5.20 -3.43 0.22
N ASP A 91 -3.88 -3.29 0.35
CA ASP A 91 -3.24 -2.74 1.56
C ASP A 91 -3.55 -1.25 1.77
N ASP A 92 -3.57 -0.44 0.71
CA ASP A 92 -3.94 0.97 0.71
C ASP A 92 -5.40 1.15 1.13
N TRP A 93 -6.31 0.40 0.50
CA TRP A 93 -7.73 0.39 0.87
C TRP A 93 -7.92 -0.04 2.32
N ARG A 94 -7.26 -1.13 2.74
CA ARG A 94 -7.33 -1.62 4.12
C ARG A 94 -6.84 -0.57 5.11
N ARG A 95 -5.77 0.15 4.79
CA ARG A 95 -5.23 1.22 5.65
C ARG A 95 -6.24 2.34 5.83
N GLY A 96 -6.83 2.85 4.75
CA GLY A 96 -7.88 3.87 4.81
C GLY A 96 -9.09 3.41 5.65
N TRP A 97 -9.52 2.16 5.45
CA TRP A 97 -10.64 1.57 6.20
C TRP A 97 -10.35 1.48 7.70
N CYS A 98 -9.16 1.00 8.08
CA CYS A 98 -8.73 0.92 9.47
C CYS A 98 -8.69 2.29 10.15
N THR A 99 -8.18 3.31 9.45
CA THR A 99 -8.10 4.69 9.96
C THR A 99 -9.49 5.21 10.34
N GLN A 100 -10.46 5.14 9.43
CA GLN A 100 -11.80 5.66 9.71
C GLN A 100 -12.54 4.86 10.78
N THR A 101 -12.35 3.55 10.81
CA THR A 101 -12.91 2.67 11.84
C THR A 101 -12.36 3.06 13.23
N ALA A 102 -11.05 3.30 13.34
CA ALA A 102 -10.42 3.73 14.58
C ALA A 102 -10.92 5.11 15.04
N LEU A 103 -11.09 6.06 14.10
CA LEU A 103 -11.67 7.38 14.40
C LEU A 103 -13.11 7.28 14.92
N THR A 104 -13.93 6.46 14.26
CA THR A 104 -15.32 6.23 14.65
C THR A 104 -15.42 5.60 16.05
N GLN A 105 -14.59 4.59 16.33
CA GLN A 105 -14.54 3.96 17.65
C GLN A 105 -14.08 4.95 18.74
N ARG A 106 -13.10 5.80 18.44
CA ARG A 106 -12.64 6.84 19.37
C ARG A 106 -13.75 7.85 19.67
N ALA A 107 -14.47 8.32 18.65
CA ALA A 107 -15.60 9.23 18.82
C ALA A 107 -16.71 8.61 19.68
N LEU A 108 -17.05 7.34 19.45
CA LEU A 108 -18.04 6.61 20.25
C LEU A 108 -17.64 6.48 21.73
N ARG A 109 -16.35 6.29 22.03
CA ARG A 109 -15.87 6.24 23.42
C ARG A 109 -15.96 7.59 24.11
N LEU A 110 -15.66 8.67 23.39
CA LEU A 110 -15.74 10.03 23.92
C LEU A 110 -17.18 10.50 24.16
N HIS A 111 -18.16 9.96 23.43
CA HIS A 111 -19.58 10.28 23.63
C HIS A 111 -20.27 9.47 24.75
N LYS A 112 -19.59 8.46 25.30
CA LYS A 112 -20.12 7.62 26.40
C LYS A 112 -19.41 7.86 27.74
N GLY A 113 -18.56 8.89 27.81
CA GLY A 113 -17.86 9.33 29.02
C GLY A 113 -18.50 10.55 29.65
#